data_AF-A0A9E2A7C4-F1
#
_entry.id   AF-A0A9E2A7C4-F1
#
_cell.length_a   1.000
_cell.length_b   1.000
_cell.length_c   1.000
_cell.angle_alpha   90.00
_cell.angle_beta   90.00
_cell.angle_gamma   90.00
#
_symmetry.space_group_name_H-M   'P 1'
#
loop_
_entity.id
_entity.type
_entity.pdbx_description
1 polymer ?
#
loop_
_entity_poly.entity_id
_entity_poly.type
_entity_poly.pdbx_seq_one_letter_code
_entity_poly.pdbx_strand_id
1 'polypeptide(L)'
;MTRIEPAQLAALIANIGVIGGILLLAYELRQNNELMEAEARLNRTNMAIESWRFTAENGDLTELRELEKRGEALSSADTRRVDAAVMAIFVVIEWTFKELPRESSELNQVREVQRHNFANSPEYGRVWEARKKSFDPAFVQWMEDNVVDQ
;
A
#
# COMPACT_ATOMS: atom_id res chain seq x y z
N MET A 1 -41.50 -32.17 -42.16
CA MET A 1 -40.57 -31.03 -42.04
C MET A 1 -41.36 -29.85 -41.50
N THR A 2 -41.22 -29.55 -40.22
CA THR A 2 -41.89 -28.42 -39.56
C THR A 2 -41.28 -27.12 -40.06
N ARG A 3 -42.06 -26.26 -40.73
CA ARG A 3 -41.59 -24.94 -41.17
C ARG A 3 -41.56 -24.02 -39.95
N ILE A 4 -40.39 -23.48 -39.63
CA ILE A 4 -40.25 -22.46 -38.59
C ILE A 4 -40.92 -21.17 -39.12
N GLU A 5 -41.84 -20.60 -38.35
CA GLU A 5 -42.49 -19.35 -38.73
C GLU A 5 -41.51 -18.17 -38.61
N PRO A 6 -41.54 -17.18 -39.53
CA PRO A 6 -40.62 -16.03 -39.50
C PRO A 6 -40.57 -15.30 -38.16
N ALA A 7 -41.70 -15.22 -37.44
CA ALA A 7 -41.78 -14.62 -36.11
C ALA A 7 -41.00 -15.41 -35.05
N GLN A 8 -41.02 -16.74 -35.11
CA GLN A 8 -40.26 -17.61 -34.20
C GLN A 8 -38.76 -17.51 -34.46
N LEU A 9 -38.36 -17.39 -35.73
CA LEU A 9 -36.96 -17.16 -36.12
C LEU A 9 -36.46 -15.79 -35.60
N ALA A 10 -37.25 -14.73 -35.75
CA ALA A 10 -36.91 -13.41 -35.25
C ALA A 10 -36.76 -13.39 -33.72
N ALA A 11 -37.67 -14.04 -32.99
CA ALA A 11 -37.59 -14.16 -31.54
C ALA A 11 -36.36 -14.96 -31.08
N LEU A 12 -36.00 -16.03 -31.79
CA LEU A 12 -34.79 -16.81 -31.50
C LEU A 12 -33.52 -15.96 -31.68
N ILE A 13 -33.41 -15.22 -32.79
CA ILE A 13 -32.27 -14.33 -33.05
C ILE A 13 -32.18 -13.23 -31.99
N ALA A 14 -33.31 -12.63 -31.61
CA ALA A 14 -33.34 -11.61 -30.57
C ALA A 14 -32.83 -12.16 -29.22
N ASN A 15 -33.28 -13.35 -28.81
CA ASN A 15 -32.81 -13.98 -27.57
C ASN A 15 -31.31 -14.33 -27.62
N ILE A 16 -30.81 -14.81 -28.76
CA ILE A 16 -29.37 -15.05 -28.95
C ILE A 16 -28.59 -13.73 -28.83
N GLY A 17 -29.11 -12.64 -29.41
CA GLY A 17 -28.51 -11.31 -29.29
C GLY A 17 -28.46 -10.82 -27.84
N VAL A 18 -29.54 -11.00 -27.07
CA VAL A 18 -29.59 -10.64 -25.64
C VAL A 18 -28.59 -11.46 -24.84
N ILE A 19 -28.55 -12.78 -25.03
CA ILE A 19 -27.59 -13.66 -24.35
C ILE A 19 -26.16 -13.27 -24.71
N GLY A 20 -25.89 -13.03 -25.99
CA GLY A 20 -24.58 -12.55 -26.47
C GLY A 20 -24.17 -11.22 -25.82
N GLY A 21 -25.11 -10.28 -25.70
CA GLY A 21 -24.88 -9.01 -25.01
C GLY A 21 -24.55 -9.17 -23.53
N ILE A 22 -25.26 -10.06 -22.81
CA ILE A 22 -24.97 -10.36 -21.41
C ILE A 22 -23.58 -10.99 -21.24
N LEU A 23 -23.21 -11.93 -22.11
CA LEU A 23 -21.89 -12.57 -22.07
C LEU A 23 -20.76 -11.58 -22.35
N LEU A 24 -20.98 -10.65 -23.31
CA LEU A 24 -20.02 -9.59 -23.60
C LEU A 24 -19.85 -8.65 -22.40
N LEU A 25 -20.95 -8.21 -21.78
CA LEU A 25 -20.89 -7.38 -20.57
C LEU A 25 -20.17 -8.09 -19.41
N ALA A 26 -20.44 -9.38 -19.19
CA ALA A 26 -19.76 -10.16 -18.17
C ALA A 26 -18.25 -10.25 -18.43
N TYR A 27 -17.85 -10.38 -19.70
CA TYR A 27 -16.45 -10.39 -20.11
C TYR A 27 -15.78 -9.02 -19.89
N GLU A 28 -16.44 -7.94 -20.29
CA GLU A 28 -15.95 -6.56 -20.10
C GLU A 28 -15.81 -6.22 -18.62
N LEU A 29 -16.77 -6.61 -17.77
CA LEU A 29 -16.67 -6.42 -16.32
C LEU A 29 -15.49 -7.16 -15.72
N ARG A 30 -15.22 -8.39 -16.17
CA ARG A 30 -14.05 -9.14 -15.72
C ARG A 30 -12.76 -8.45 -16.12
N GLN A 31 -12.64 -8.02 -17.38
CA GLN A 31 -11.46 -7.28 -17.85
C GLN A 31 -11.25 -5.97 -17.10
N ASN A 32 -12.34 -5.24 -16.81
CA ASN A 32 -12.27 -3.98 -16.07
C ASN A 32 -11.79 -4.22 -14.63
N ASN A 33 -12.33 -5.23 -13.95
CA ASN A 33 -11.88 -5.61 -12.61
C ASN A 33 -10.39 -6.00 -12.60
N GLU A 34 -9.93 -6.80 -13.57
CA GLU A 34 -8.51 -7.18 -13.70
C GLU A 34 -7.61 -5.94 -13.90
N LEU A 35 -8.06 -4.97 -14.70
CA LEU A 35 -7.34 -3.71 -14.93
C LEU A 35 -7.28 -2.85 -13.66
N MET A 36 -8.40 -2.67 -12.96
CA MET A 36 -8.46 -1.92 -11.71
C MET A 36 -7.56 -2.54 -10.63
N GLU A 37 -7.54 -3.87 -10.53
CA GLU A 37 -6.63 -4.55 -9.61
C GLU A 37 -5.16 -4.34 -9.97
N ALA A 38 -4.82 -4.37 -11.27
CA ALA A 38 -3.47 -4.11 -11.73
C ALA A 38 -3.03 -2.67 -11.45
N GLU A 39 -3.90 -1.69 -11.66
CA GLU A 39 -3.66 -0.28 -11.33
C GLU A 39 -3.49 -0.07 -9.83
N ALA A 40 -4.33 -0.71 -9.01
CA ALA A 40 -4.19 -0.66 -7.56
C ALA A 40 -2.88 -1.27 -7.06
N ARG A 41 -2.40 -2.36 -7.69
CA ARG A 41 -1.07 -2.93 -7.40
C ARG A 41 0.04 -1.97 -7.80
N LEU A 42 -0.03 -1.39 -8.99
CA LEU A 42 0.97 -0.42 -9.47
C LEU A 42 1.05 0.81 -8.56
N ASN A 43 -0.09 1.39 -8.17
CA ASN A 43 -0.13 2.54 -7.27
C ASN A 43 0.50 2.23 -5.92
N ARG A 44 0.21 1.05 -5.34
CA ARG A 44 0.86 0.60 -4.10
C ARG A 44 2.38 0.43 -4.25
N THR A 45 2.83 -0.17 -5.35
CA THR A 45 4.27 -0.29 -5.64
C THR A 45 4.93 1.08 -5.81
N ASN A 46 4.28 2.02 -6.50
CA ASN A 46 4.80 3.37 -6.67
C ASN A 46 4.89 4.12 -5.34
N MET A 47 3.89 4.01 -4.46
CA MET A 47 3.96 4.60 -3.12
C MET A 47 5.17 4.06 -2.31
N ALA A 48 5.41 2.76 -2.38
CA ALA A 48 6.57 2.15 -1.71
C ALA A 48 7.90 2.64 -2.32
N ILE A 49 8.00 2.67 -3.65
CA ILE A 49 9.19 3.17 -4.36
C ILE A 49 9.43 4.65 -4.05
N GLU A 50 8.40 5.48 -4.04
CA GLU A 50 8.52 6.90 -3.71
C GLU A 50 9.00 7.12 -2.27
N SER A 51 8.53 6.32 -1.32
CA SER A 51 9.04 6.36 0.06
C SER A 51 10.54 6.06 0.13
N TRP A 52 11.04 5.11 -0.68
CA TRP A 52 12.46 4.79 -0.75
C TRP A 52 13.27 5.87 -1.49
N ARG A 53 12.74 6.35 -2.62
CA ARG A 53 13.37 7.44 -3.40
C ARG A 53 13.49 8.71 -2.59
N PHE A 54 12.50 9.04 -1.76
CA PHE A 54 12.56 10.21 -0.88
C PHE A 54 13.80 10.20 0.02
N THR A 55 14.21 9.02 0.50
CA THR A 55 15.45 8.89 1.29
C THR A 55 16.68 8.85 0.39
N ALA A 56 16.66 8.05 -0.68
CA ALA A 56 17.81 7.82 -1.55
C ALA A 56 18.25 9.05 -2.36
N GLU A 57 17.31 9.90 -2.77
CA GLU A 57 17.57 11.10 -3.57
C GLU A 57 17.92 12.32 -2.71
N ASN A 58 17.75 12.23 -1.39
CA ASN A 58 18.06 13.31 -0.45
C ASN A 58 19.38 12.99 0.29
N GLY A 59 20.50 13.40 -0.31
CA GLY A 59 21.84 13.19 0.23
C GLY A 59 22.00 13.77 1.64
N ASP A 60 21.47 14.97 1.89
CA ASP A 60 21.48 15.59 3.21
C ASP A 60 20.79 14.70 4.25
N LEU A 61 19.59 14.19 3.94
CA LEU A 61 18.83 13.36 4.88
C LEU A 61 19.57 12.06 5.20
N THR A 62 20.24 11.48 4.20
CA THR A 62 21.09 10.30 4.41
C THR A 62 22.25 10.62 5.34
N GLU A 63 22.93 11.75 5.14
CA GLU A 63 24.01 12.19 6.03
C GLU A 63 23.54 12.44 7.47
N LEU A 64 22.39 13.11 7.64
CA LEU A 64 21.79 13.36 8.96
C LEU A 64 21.47 12.06 9.71
N ARG A 65 20.97 11.03 9.01
CA ARG A 65 20.70 9.72 9.63
C ARG A 65 21.98 9.00 10.03
N GLU A 66 23.05 9.11 9.23
CA GLU A 66 24.35 8.55 9.59
C GLU A 66 25.01 9.29 10.76
N LEU A 67 24.83 10.61 10.86
CA LEU A 67 25.26 11.38 12.03
C LEU A 67 24.54 10.91 13.31
N GLU A 68 23.21 10.76 13.25
CA GLU A 68 22.41 10.28 14.39
C GLU A 68 22.80 8.86 14.81
N LYS A 69 23.06 7.96 13.84
CA LYS A 69 23.57 6.60 14.11
C LYS A 69 24.93 6.60 14.80
N ARG A 70 25.81 7.56 14.50
CA ARG A 70 27.10 7.73 15.19
C ARG A 70 26.95 8.37 16.58
N GLY A 71 25.74 8.75 16.98
CA GLY A 71 25.46 9.43 18.24
C GLY A 71 25.84 10.91 18.21
N GLU A 72 26.06 11.49 17.03
CA GLU A 72 26.34 12.91 16.88
C GLU A 72 25.07 13.73 17.08
N ALA A 73 25.18 14.84 17.79
CA ALA A 73 24.03 15.69 18.08
C ALA A 73 23.58 16.44 16.81
N LEU A 74 22.34 16.20 16.40
CA LEU A 74 21.69 16.95 15.34
C LEU A 74 21.23 18.33 15.83
N SER A 75 21.25 19.32 14.95
CA SER A 75 20.59 20.60 15.24
C SER A 75 19.07 20.39 15.36
N SER A 76 18.38 21.30 16.04
CA SER A 76 16.92 21.22 16.16
C SER A 76 16.19 21.25 14.80
N ALA A 77 16.78 21.90 13.78
CA ALA A 77 16.23 21.92 12.44
C ALA A 77 16.41 20.56 11.75
N ASP A 78 17.58 19.94 11.92
CA ASP A 78 17.91 18.65 11.33
C ASP A 78 17.11 17.51 11.96
N THR A 79 16.95 17.52 13.29
CA THR A 79 16.06 16.58 13.98
C THR A 79 14.65 16.66 13.40
N ARG A 80 14.11 17.85 13.15
CA ARG A 80 12.77 17.98 12.55
C ARG A 80 12.70 17.42 11.12
N ARG A 81 13.76 17.55 10.33
CA ARG A 81 13.82 16.99 8.96
C ARG A 81 13.79 15.46 9.02
N VAL A 82 14.58 14.87 9.90
CA VAL A 82 14.59 13.41 10.12
C VAL A 82 13.23 12.94 10.62
N ASP A 83 12.65 13.63 11.61
CA ASP A 83 11.36 13.27 12.19
C ASP A 83 10.23 13.33 11.17
N ALA A 84 10.21 14.36 10.33
CA ALA A 84 9.23 14.50 9.27
C ALA A 84 9.36 13.37 8.24
N ALA A 85 10.60 12.97 7.90
CA ALA A 85 10.85 11.86 7.00
C ALA A 85 10.34 10.52 7.57
N VAL A 86 10.65 10.24 8.84
CA VAL A 86 10.18 9.02 9.51
C VAL A 86 8.65 9.03 9.69
N MET A 87 8.06 10.19 9.99
CA MET A 87 6.60 10.32 10.08
C MET A 87 5.91 10.03 8.74
N ALA A 88 6.48 10.49 7.62
CA ALA A 88 5.95 10.17 6.29
C ALA A 88 5.94 8.66 6.04
N ILE A 89 6.97 7.94 6.49
CA ILE A 89 7.04 6.48 6.42
C ILE A 89 5.92 5.84 7.26
N PHE A 90 5.71 6.28 8.50
CA PHE A 90 4.62 5.75 9.34
C PHE A 90 3.22 5.96 8.74
N VAL A 91 2.98 7.10 8.09
CA VAL A 91 1.71 7.34 7.39
C VAL A 91 1.52 6.32 6.25
N VAL A 92 2.56 6.07 5.45
CA VAL A 92 2.50 5.07 4.37
C VAL A 92 2.24 3.67 4.93
N ILE A 93 2.86 3.32 6.05
CA ILE A 93 2.66 2.01 6.70
C ILE A 93 1.23 1.87 7.21
N GLU A 94 0.67 2.91 7.86
CA GLU A 94 -0.73 2.86 8.33
C GLU A 94 -1.71 2.64 7.17
N TRP A 95 -1.50 3.33 6.04
CA TRP A 95 -2.32 3.11 4.84
C TRP A 95 -2.15 1.69 4.29
N THR A 96 -0.92 1.20 4.25
CA THR A 96 -0.63 -0.17 3.81
C THR A 96 -1.31 -1.21 4.71
N PHE A 97 -1.34 -0.96 6.02
CA PHE A 97 -2.06 -1.78 6.99
C PHE A 97 -3.57 -1.75 6.79
N LYS A 98 -4.15 -0.63 6.36
CA LYS A 98 -5.60 -0.50 6.13
C LYS A 98 -6.05 -1.21 4.85
N GLU A 99 -5.22 -1.17 3.81
CA GLU A 99 -5.57 -1.67 2.47
C GLU A 99 -5.25 -3.16 2.26
N LEU A 100 -4.24 -3.70 2.95
CA LEU A 100 -3.79 -5.06 2.73
C LEU A 100 -4.46 -6.07 3.67
N PRO A 101 -4.75 -7.29 3.19
CA PRO A 101 -5.12 -8.41 4.05
C PRO A 101 -4.05 -8.65 5.12
N ARG A 102 -4.46 -8.97 6.36
CA ARG A 102 -3.57 -9.16 7.51
C ARG A 102 -2.47 -10.20 7.28
N GLU A 103 -2.79 -11.25 6.53
CA GLU A 103 -1.89 -12.37 6.25
C GLU A 103 -1.19 -12.27 4.88
N SER A 104 -1.26 -11.10 4.23
CA SER A 104 -0.63 -10.94 2.90
C SER A 104 0.89 -10.95 2.99
N SER A 105 1.56 -11.46 1.96
CA SER A 105 3.03 -11.48 1.89
C SER A 105 3.61 -10.06 1.85
N GLU A 106 2.88 -9.11 1.27
CA GLU A 106 3.27 -7.70 1.19
C GLU A 106 3.23 -7.03 2.57
N LEU A 107 2.19 -7.27 3.38
CA LEU A 107 2.15 -6.74 4.75
C LEU A 107 3.23 -7.37 5.63
N ASN A 108 3.51 -8.67 5.43
CA ASN A 108 4.63 -9.35 6.08
C ASN A 108 5.98 -8.72 5.69
N GLN A 109 6.18 -8.37 4.42
CA GLN A 109 7.41 -7.67 3.98
C GLN A 109 7.54 -6.32 4.67
N VAL A 110 6.45 -5.55 4.76
CA VAL A 110 6.44 -4.27 5.48
C VAL A 110 6.84 -4.49 6.94
N ARG A 111 6.25 -5.48 7.63
CA ARG A 111 6.61 -5.82 9.00
C ARG A 111 8.12 -6.06 9.15
N GLU A 112 8.71 -6.92 8.33
CA GLU A 112 10.14 -7.25 8.44
C GLU A 112 11.05 -6.05 8.16
N VAL A 113 10.72 -5.23 7.16
CA VAL A 113 11.48 -3.99 6.87
C VAL A 113 11.41 -3.04 8.06
N GLN A 114 10.24 -2.87 8.66
CA GLN A 114 10.10 -1.96 9.79
C GLN A 114 10.76 -2.50 11.06
N ARG A 115 10.71 -3.82 11.33
CA ARG A 115 11.48 -4.43 12.42
C ARG A 115 12.97 -4.11 12.29
N HIS A 116 13.52 -4.25 11.09
CA HIS A 116 14.90 -3.87 10.82
C HIS A 116 15.15 -2.39 11.09
N ASN A 117 14.26 -1.50 10.65
CA ASN A 117 14.40 -0.06 10.89
C ASN A 117 14.36 0.27 12.39
N PHE A 118 13.40 -0.24 13.16
CA PHE A 118 13.34 -0.01 14.61
C PHE A 118 14.59 -0.52 15.34
N ALA A 119 15.13 -1.66 14.93
CA ALA A 119 16.33 -2.23 15.54
C ALA A 119 17.62 -1.45 15.23
N ASN A 120 17.70 -0.75 14.09
CA ASN A 120 18.95 -0.16 13.60
C ASN A 120 18.95 1.37 13.51
N SER A 121 17.80 2.01 13.73
CA SER A 121 17.60 3.44 13.52
C SER A 121 16.85 4.05 14.71
N PRO A 122 17.54 4.72 15.64
CA PRO A 122 16.94 5.25 16.87
C PRO A 122 15.84 6.28 16.61
N GLU A 123 15.87 6.95 15.45
CA GLU A 123 14.85 7.91 15.03
C GLU A 123 13.46 7.27 14.91
N TYR A 124 13.37 5.97 14.58
CA TYR A 124 12.08 5.28 14.47
C TYR A 124 11.40 5.15 15.83
N GLY A 125 12.10 4.64 16.83
CA GLY A 125 11.56 4.51 18.19
C GLY A 125 11.18 5.87 18.77
N ARG A 126 12.04 6.87 18.59
CA ARG A 126 11.80 8.24 19.07
C ARG A 126 10.56 8.87 18.45
N VAL A 127 10.41 8.79 17.13
CA VAL A 127 9.25 9.35 16.42
C VAL A 127 7.99 8.55 16.73
N TRP A 128 8.08 7.22 16.80
CA TRP A 128 6.97 6.34 17.17
C TRP A 128 6.40 6.72 18.54
N GLU A 129 7.22 6.77 19.57
CA GLU A 129 6.75 7.12 20.93
C GLU A 129 6.12 8.51 20.99
N ALA A 130 6.68 9.47 20.24
CA ALA A 130 6.15 10.83 20.18
C ALA A 130 4.80 10.94 19.45
N ARG A 131 4.51 10.02 18.50
CA ARG A 131 3.41 10.18 17.54
C ARG A 131 2.40 9.04 17.53
N LYS A 132 2.65 7.88 18.14
CA LYS A 132 1.78 6.69 18.04
C LYS A 132 0.31 6.95 18.37
N LYS A 133 0.06 7.88 19.31
CA LYS A 133 -1.29 8.30 19.70
C LYS A 133 -2.09 9.03 18.61
N SER A 134 -1.46 9.48 17.52
CA SER A 134 -2.16 10.11 16.39
C SER A 134 -2.63 9.12 15.33
N PHE A 135 -2.24 7.84 15.41
CA PHE A 135 -2.64 6.83 14.45
C PHE A 135 -3.87 6.03 14.93
N ASP A 136 -4.46 5.26 14.02
CA ASP A 136 -5.54 4.34 14.33
C ASP A 136 -5.14 3.33 15.44
N PRO A 137 -5.98 3.10 16.46
CA PRO A 137 -5.63 2.20 17.57
C PRO A 137 -5.33 0.76 17.15
N ALA A 138 -5.99 0.23 16.11
CA ALA A 138 -5.72 -1.12 15.63
C ALA A 138 -4.37 -1.20 14.92
N PHE A 139 -3.98 -0.13 14.21
CA PHE A 139 -2.65 -0.02 13.64
C PHE A 139 -1.57 0.06 14.72
N VAL A 140 -1.79 0.87 15.76
CA VAL A 140 -0.88 0.97 16.90
C VAL A 140 -0.69 -0.40 17.53
N GLN A 141 -1.77 -1.10 17.86
CA GLN A 141 -1.69 -2.44 18.44
C GLN A 141 -0.88 -3.40 17.56
N TRP A 142 -1.13 -3.40 16.25
CA TRP A 142 -0.39 -4.24 15.33
C TRP A 142 1.10 -3.91 15.29
N MET A 143 1.46 -2.62 15.26
CA MET A 143 2.86 -2.18 15.30
C MET A 143 3.56 -2.63 16.58
N GLU A 144 2.93 -2.46 17.74
CA GLU A 144 3.53 -2.88 19.02
C GLU A 144 3.76 -4.40 19.04
N ASP A 145 2.74 -5.18 18.68
CA ASP A 145 2.79 -6.65 18.74
C ASP A 145 3.78 -7.27 17.73
N ASN A 146 3.98 -6.64 16.58
CA ASN A 146 4.64 -7.25 15.42
C ASN A 146 5.94 -6.56 14.99
N VAL A 147 6.17 -5.32 15.41
CA VAL A 147 7.27 -4.49 14.92
C VAL A 147 8.14 -3.95 16.04
N VAL A 148 7.53 -3.35 17.08
CA VAL A 148 8.27 -2.59 18.10
C VAL A 148 8.80 -3.47 19.23
N ASP A 149 7.98 -4.38 19.78
CA ASP A 149 8.33 -5.19 20.96
C ASP A 149 9.10 -6.48 20.63
N GLN A 150 9.88 -6.49 19.54
CA GLN A 150 10.38 -7.72 18.90
C GLN A 150 11.90 -7.76 18.64
#